data_AF-A0A1G2XVU8-F1
#
_entry.id   AF-A0A1G2XVU8-F1
#
_cell.length_a   1.000
_cell.length_b   1.000
_cell.length_c   1.000
_cell.angle_alpha   90.00
_cell.angle_beta   90.00
_cell.angle_gamma   90.00
#
_symmetry.space_group_name_H-M   'P 1'
#
loop_
_entity.id
_entity.type
_entity.pdbx_description
1 polymer ?
#
loop_
_entity_poly.entity_id
_entity_poly.type
_entity_poly.pdbx_seq_one_letter_code
_entity_poly.pdbx_strand_id
1 'polypeptide(L)'
;MENCNDIQLRESIHKNFVNLQDIIKFAETKNAAVLASSGAVITLVFDKICFNNFVQIIFASGYILVVIALITAFWSFIPITHPDKLKAKIRSLSNNAYKNLFLYSDIASFDTFERFESEIKEKYYKSQEISILEKDVLNQIYTNAFIVCRKLYFFRLALFVFLLGSFLIALFGPLKK
;
A
#
# COMPACT_ATOMS: atom_id res chain seq x y z
N MET A 1 19.80 -26.21 -25.39
CA MET A 1 18.65 -26.90 -24.78
C MET A 1 18.33 -26.14 -23.51
N GLU A 2 17.24 -25.37 -23.50
CA GLU A 2 16.83 -24.60 -22.33
C GLU A 2 16.42 -25.57 -21.22
N ASN A 3 16.92 -25.37 -19.99
CA ASN A 3 16.72 -26.31 -18.90
C ASN A 3 15.28 -26.19 -18.38
N CYS A 4 14.64 -27.31 -18.02
CA CYS A 4 13.25 -27.32 -17.51
C CYS A 4 13.07 -26.39 -16.29
N ASN A 5 14.12 -26.26 -15.46
CA ASN A 5 14.13 -25.34 -14.32
C ASN A 5 14.10 -23.86 -14.72
N ASP A 6 14.71 -23.48 -15.85
CA ASP A 6 14.76 -22.09 -16.31
C ASP A 6 13.38 -21.64 -16.80
N ILE A 7 12.67 -22.54 -17.49
CA ILE A 7 11.30 -22.32 -17.94
C ILE A 7 10.38 -22.11 -16.73
N GLN A 8 10.45 -22.98 -15.71
CA GLN A 8 9.66 -22.85 -14.48
C GLN A 8 9.96 -21.56 -13.71
N LEU A 9 11.21 -21.11 -13.69
CA LEU A 9 11.61 -19.86 -13.06
C LEU A 9 11.02 -18.65 -13.80
N ARG A 10 11.13 -18.62 -15.12
CA ARG A 10 10.55 -17.56 -15.97
C ARG A 10 9.03 -17.47 -15.79
N GLU A 11 8.34 -18.60 -15.76
CA GLU A 11 6.91 -18.66 -15.48
C GLU A 11 6.57 -18.12 -14.09
N SER A 12 7.36 -18.47 -13.08
CA SER A 12 7.17 -17.99 -11.71
C SER A 12 7.36 -16.48 -11.58
N ILE A 13 8.38 -15.93 -12.23
CA ILE A 13 8.64 -14.49 -12.32
C ILE A 13 7.46 -13.78 -13.01
N HIS A 14 7.01 -14.30 -14.15
CA HIS A 14 5.88 -13.73 -14.88
C HIS A 14 4.59 -13.75 -14.05
N LYS A 15 4.29 -14.87 -13.39
CA LYS A 15 3.14 -15.00 -12.50
C LYS A 15 3.22 -14.02 -11.33
N ASN A 16 4.41 -13.80 -10.78
CA ASN A 16 4.61 -12.82 -9.71
C ASN A 16 4.31 -11.40 -10.17
N PHE A 17 4.80 -11.04 -11.36
CA PHE A 17 4.53 -9.74 -11.97
C PHE A 17 3.03 -9.49 -12.14
N VAL A 18 2.29 -10.45 -12.70
CA VAL A 18 0.83 -10.35 -12.86
C VAL A 18 0.14 -10.23 -11.49
N ASN A 19 0.51 -11.08 -10.53
CA ASN A 19 -0.05 -11.03 -9.18
C ASN A 19 0.18 -9.68 -8.48
N LEU A 20 1.37 -9.09 -8.63
CA LEU A 20 1.66 -7.76 -8.09
C LEU A 20 0.77 -6.68 -8.71
N GLN A 21 0.53 -6.72 -10.02
CA GLN A 21 -0.39 -5.78 -10.67
C GLN A 21 -1.81 -5.89 -10.10
N ASP A 22 -2.30 -7.09 -9.89
CA ASP A 22 -3.65 -7.29 -9.33
C ASP A 22 -3.74 -6.85 -7.87
N ILE A 23 -2.68 -7.08 -7.07
CA ILE A 23 -2.61 -6.54 -5.70
C ILE A 23 -2.59 -5.02 -5.70
N ILE A 24 -1.91 -4.37 -6.66
CA ILE A 24 -1.93 -2.91 -6.81
C ILE A 24 -3.36 -2.44 -7.08
N LYS A 25 -4.06 -3.02 -8.05
CA LYS A 25 -5.46 -2.68 -8.36
C LYS A 25 -6.35 -2.84 -7.12
N PHE A 26 -6.19 -3.94 -6.39
CA PHE A 26 -6.94 -4.18 -5.16
C PHE A 26 -6.65 -3.13 -4.07
N ALA A 27 -5.39 -2.73 -3.90
CA ALA A 27 -5.02 -1.66 -2.98
C ALA A 27 -5.61 -0.30 -3.40
N GLU A 28 -5.73 -0.03 -4.70
CA GLU A 28 -6.38 1.16 -5.23
C GLU A 28 -7.89 1.14 -4.97
N THR A 29 -8.57 0.02 -5.24
CA THR A 29 -9.99 -0.15 -4.92
C THR A 29 -10.27 0.10 -3.44
N LYS A 30 -9.42 -0.42 -2.54
CA LYS A 30 -9.53 -0.21 -1.11
C LYS A 30 -9.39 1.26 -0.69
N ASN A 31 -8.39 1.96 -1.22
CA ASN A 31 -8.22 3.40 -0.94
C ASN A 31 -9.38 4.22 -1.54
N ALA A 32 -9.87 3.87 -2.72
CA ALA A 32 -11.03 4.52 -3.33
C ALA A 32 -12.30 4.33 -2.48
N ALA A 33 -12.49 3.14 -1.90
CA ALA A 33 -13.61 2.88 -1.00
C ALA A 33 -13.55 3.75 0.26
N VAL A 34 -12.38 3.92 0.89
CA VAL A 34 -12.20 4.82 2.05
C VAL A 34 -12.40 6.28 1.65
N LEU A 35 -11.92 6.69 0.48
CA LEU A 35 -12.12 8.04 -0.05
C LEU A 35 -13.62 8.34 -0.23
N ALA A 36 -14.35 7.47 -0.93
CA ALA A 36 -15.78 7.63 -1.19
C ALA A 36 -16.60 7.60 0.11
N SER A 37 -16.28 6.67 1.02
CA SER A 37 -16.96 6.56 2.32
C SER A 37 -16.72 7.80 3.18
N SER A 38 -15.48 8.31 3.23
CA SER A 38 -15.15 9.55 3.94
C SER A 38 -15.92 10.73 3.36
N GLY A 39 -15.99 10.85 2.03
CA GLY A 39 -16.76 11.88 1.34
C GLY A 39 -18.25 11.83 1.71
N ALA A 40 -18.85 10.64 1.69
CA ALA A 40 -20.25 10.45 2.07
C ALA A 40 -20.52 10.86 3.52
N VAL A 41 -19.67 10.43 4.47
CA VAL A 41 -19.81 10.81 5.89
C VAL A 41 -19.70 12.31 6.06
N ILE A 42 -18.70 12.95 5.45
CA ILE A 42 -18.49 14.41 5.49
C ILE A 42 -19.75 15.14 5.03
N THR A 43 -20.31 14.78 3.87
CA THR A 43 -21.52 15.41 3.33
C THR A 43 -22.72 15.21 4.25
N LEU A 44 -22.90 14.03 4.84
CA LEU A 44 -24.05 13.72 5.71
C LEU A 44 -24.06 14.51 7.02
N VAL A 45 -22.89 14.95 7.50
CA VAL A 45 -22.75 15.60 8.82
C VAL A 45 -22.35 17.06 8.76
N PHE A 46 -22.02 17.58 7.58
CA PHE A 46 -21.49 18.94 7.39
C PHE A 46 -22.37 20.02 8.06
N ASP A 47 -23.68 19.99 7.80
CA ASP A 47 -24.63 20.97 8.34
C ASP A 47 -24.89 20.84 9.84
N LYS A 48 -24.36 19.78 10.48
CA LYS A 48 -24.57 19.47 11.90
C LYS A 48 -23.40 19.89 12.78
N ILE A 49 -22.33 20.43 12.19
CA ILE A 49 -21.12 20.82 12.92
C ILE A 49 -21.43 22.10 13.73
N CYS A 50 -21.20 22.04 15.03
CA CYS A 50 -21.33 23.15 15.97
C CYS A 50 -20.25 23.02 17.06
N PHE A 51 -20.01 24.09 17.82
CA PHE A 51 -18.96 24.13 18.86
C PHE A 51 -19.46 24.68 20.20
N ASN A 52 -20.75 24.52 20.50
CA ASN A 52 -21.38 25.19 21.64
C ASN A 52 -21.22 24.42 22.96
N ASN A 53 -20.90 23.12 22.92
CA ASN A 53 -20.70 22.31 24.10
C ASN A 53 -19.68 21.18 23.87
N PHE A 54 -19.28 20.52 24.96
CA PHE A 54 -18.27 19.47 24.93
C PHE A 54 -18.61 18.30 24.00
N VAL A 55 -19.88 17.88 23.94
CA VAL A 55 -20.34 16.80 23.04
C VAL A 55 -20.17 17.21 21.57
N GLN A 56 -20.52 18.45 21.23
CA GLN A 56 -20.36 18.99 19.88
C GLN A 56 -18.88 19.15 19.49
N ILE A 57 -18.00 19.48 20.44
CA ILE A 57 -16.55 19.50 20.21
C ILE A 57 -16.02 18.10 19.86
N ILE A 58 -16.47 17.06 20.57
CA ILE A 58 -16.09 15.66 20.26
C ILE A 58 -16.63 15.24 18.90
N PHE A 59 -17.86 15.63 18.57
CA PHE A 59 -18.42 15.39 17.24
C PHE A 59 -17.60 16.06 16.12
N ALA A 60 -17.22 17.33 16.32
CA ALA A 60 -16.40 18.07 15.37
C ALA A 60 -14.99 17.48 15.23
N SER A 61 -14.40 16.94 16.30
CA SER A 61 -13.11 16.24 16.21
C SER A 61 -13.23 14.95 15.39
N GLY A 62 -14.34 14.21 15.52
CA GLY A 62 -14.67 13.08 14.66
C GLY A 62 -14.74 13.47 13.17
N TYR A 63 -15.38 14.60 12.87
CA TYR A 63 -15.41 15.16 11.50
C TYR A 63 -14.01 15.46 10.97
N ILE A 64 -13.16 16.13 11.76
CA ILE A 64 -11.77 16.44 11.38
C ILE A 64 -10.99 15.16 11.08
N LEU A 65 -11.17 14.10 11.89
CA LEU A 65 -10.53 12.80 11.63
C LEU A 65 -10.99 12.20 10.28
N VAL A 66 -12.28 12.26 9.95
CA VAL A 66 -12.76 11.78 8.65
C VAL A 66 -12.17 12.59 7.49
N VAL A 67 -11.99 13.90 7.64
CA VAL A 67 -11.28 14.74 6.65
C VAL A 67 -9.83 14.31 6.51
N ILE A 68 -9.12 14.04 7.61
CA ILE A 68 -7.74 13.54 7.58
C ILE A 68 -7.67 12.17 6.87
N ALA A 69 -8.64 11.30 7.13
CA ALA A 69 -8.73 10.00 6.45
C ALA A 69 -8.92 10.15 4.94
N LEU A 70 -9.78 11.09 4.51
CA LEU A 70 -9.98 11.43 3.09
C LEU A 70 -8.69 11.91 2.44
N ILE A 71 -8.00 12.88 3.07
CA ILE A 71 -6.73 13.41 2.55
C ILE A 71 -5.68 12.30 2.47
N THR A 72 -5.61 11.42 3.47
CA THR A 72 -4.68 10.29 3.51
C THR A 72 -4.95 9.29 2.38
N ALA A 73 -6.23 8.94 2.15
CA ALA A 73 -6.64 8.08 1.05
C ALA A 73 -6.33 8.71 -0.31
N PHE A 74 -6.56 10.02 -0.46
CA PHE A 74 -6.23 10.77 -1.67
C PHE A 74 -4.72 10.79 -1.94
N TRP A 75 -3.90 10.98 -0.91
CA TRP A 75 -2.44 10.97 -1.02
C TRP A 75 -1.89 9.62 -1.52
N SER A 76 -2.62 8.53 -1.30
CA SER A 76 -2.27 7.20 -1.82
C SER A 76 -2.35 7.09 -3.35
N PHE A 77 -3.07 8.00 -4.03
CA PHE A 77 -3.18 8.03 -5.49
C PHE A 77 -2.08 8.85 -6.18
N ILE A 78 -1.29 9.61 -5.43
CA ILE A 78 -0.20 10.41 -6.01
C ILE A 78 0.86 9.46 -6.59
N PRO A 79 1.13 9.52 -7.91
CA PRO A 79 2.04 8.61 -8.58
C PRO A 79 3.47 8.77 -8.05
N ILE A 80 4.21 7.66 -7.99
CA ILE A 80 5.62 7.67 -7.60
C ILE A 80 6.45 7.74 -8.86
N THR A 81 7.00 8.92 -9.16
CA THR A 81 7.89 9.09 -10.31
C THR A 81 9.35 8.76 -9.98
N HIS A 82 9.72 8.80 -8.70
CA HIS A 82 11.08 8.48 -8.21
C HIS A 82 11.03 7.60 -6.95
N PRO A 83 10.93 6.27 -7.10
CA PRO A 83 10.80 5.37 -5.96
C PRO A 83 12.02 5.43 -5.02
N ASP A 84 13.23 5.68 -5.55
CA ASP A 84 14.48 5.63 -4.78
C ASP A 84 14.53 6.59 -3.58
N LYS A 85 13.89 7.77 -3.69
CA LYS A 85 13.87 8.78 -2.63
C LYS A 85 12.92 8.44 -1.48
N LEU A 86 12.00 7.49 -1.68
CA LEU A 86 10.93 7.18 -0.74
C LEU A 86 11.16 5.86 0.04
N LYS A 87 12.19 5.10 -0.33
CA LYS A 87 12.46 3.73 0.15
C LYS A 87 12.89 3.62 1.61
N ALA A 88 13.47 4.67 2.19
CA ALA A 88 13.99 4.65 3.56
C ALA A 88 12.93 4.38 4.65
N LYS A 89 11.62 4.52 4.35
CA LYS A 89 10.56 4.51 5.36
C LYS A 89 9.78 3.20 5.51
N ILE A 90 9.92 2.22 4.61
CA ILE A 90 9.17 0.92 4.65
C ILE A 90 9.98 -0.18 5.37
N ARG A 91 11.08 0.18 6.03
CA ARG A 91 12.10 -0.76 6.56
C ARG A 91 11.66 -1.68 7.70
N SER A 92 10.44 -1.56 8.23
CA SER A 92 10.04 -2.25 9.48
C SER A 92 9.11 -3.47 9.31
N LEU A 93 8.89 -3.99 8.09
CA LEU A 93 7.87 -5.02 7.87
C LEU A 93 8.38 -6.48 7.83
N SER A 94 9.69 -6.73 7.74
CA SER A 94 10.22 -8.10 7.70
C SER A 94 11.55 -8.20 8.45
N ASN A 95 11.53 -8.91 9.60
CA ASN A 95 12.69 -9.28 10.41
C ASN A 95 13.09 -10.75 10.20
N ASN A 96 12.58 -11.40 9.13
CA ASN A 96 12.85 -12.81 8.90
C ASN A 96 14.25 -13.02 8.33
N ALA A 97 14.98 -13.98 8.93
CA ALA A 97 16.28 -14.44 8.42
C ALA A 97 16.18 -15.03 7.00
N TYR A 98 14.99 -15.52 6.62
CA TYR A 98 14.69 -16.00 5.27
C TYR A 98 13.72 -15.05 4.57
N LYS A 99 14.14 -14.49 3.42
CA LYS A 99 13.28 -13.66 2.56
C LYS A 99 12.64 -14.49 1.46
N ASN A 100 11.32 -14.42 1.34
CA ASN A 100 10.60 -14.94 0.20
C ASN A 100 10.69 -13.92 -0.96
N LEU A 101 11.50 -14.21 -1.97
CA LEU A 101 11.78 -13.30 -3.09
C LEU A 101 10.60 -13.12 -4.07
N PHE A 102 9.47 -13.78 -3.80
CA PHE A 102 8.20 -13.59 -4.51
C PHE A 102 7.14 -12.88 -3.64
N LEU A 103 7.40 -12.67 -2.35
CA LEU A 103 6.47 -11.96 -1.48
C LEU A 103 6.76 -10.45 -1.52
N TYR A 104 5.78 -9.66 -1.90
CA TYR A 104 5.93 -8.21 -2.08
C TYR A 104 6.49 -7.48 -0.83
N SER A 105 6.16 -7.92 0.38
CA SER A 105 6.68 -7.31 1.62
C SER A 105 8.17 -7.59 1.81
N ASP A 106 8.64 -8.77 1.43
CA ASP A 106 10.05 -9.15 1.51
C ASP A 106 10.84 -8.50 0.37
N ILE A 107 10.28 -8.42 -0.84
CA ILE A 107 10.89 -7.71 -1.97
C ILE A 107 11.06 -6.22 -1.64
N ALA A 108 10.02 -5.58 -1.10
CA ALA A 108 10.08 -4.16 -0.73
C ALA A 108 11.03 -3.85 0.44
N SER A 109 11.50 -4.87 1.16
CA SER A 109 12.48 -4.72 2.24
C SER A 109 13.92 -4.59 1.74
N PHE A 110 14.18 -4.79 0.44
CA PHE A 110 15.50 -4.56 -0.16
C PHE A 110 15.73 -3.08 -0.44
N ASP A 111 16.87 -2.58 0.04
CA ASP A 111 17.21 -1.15 -0.03
C ASP A 111 17.43 -0.68 -1.47
N THR A 112 17.99 -1.55 -2.31
CA THR A 112 18.28 -1.28 -3.71
C THR A 112 17.87 -2.46 -4.59
N PHE A 113 17.68 -2.20 -5.88
CA PHE A 113 17.37 -3.24 -6.86
C PHE A 113 18.53 -4.21 -7.01
N GLU A 114 19.78 -3.74 -6.99
CA GLU A 114 20.98 -4.56 -7.16
C GLU A 114 21.11 -5.60 -6.05
N ARG A 115 20.70 -5.24 -4.81
CA ARG A 115 20.67 -6.19 -3.69
C ARG A 115 19.62 -7.28 -3.89
N PHE A 116 18.44 -6.91 -4.36
CA PHE A 116 17.38 -7.87 -4.70
C PHE A 116 17.78 -8.77 -5.88
N GLU A 117 18.35 -8.19 -6.93
CA GLU A 117 18.85 -8.89 -8.11
C GLU A 117 19.93 -9.92 -7.73
N SER A 118 20.88 -9.53 -6.87
CA SER A 118 21.94 -10.41 -6.38
C SER A 118 21.39 -11.62 -5.64
N GLU A 119 20.40 -11.41 -4.76
CA GLU A 119 19.75 -12.48 -3.99
C GLU A 119 18.93 -13.43 -4.87
N ILE A 120 18.20 -12.92 -5.86
CA ILE A 120 17.52 -13.77 -6.85
C ILE A 120 18.54 -14.58 -7.65
N LYS A 121 19.64 -13.94 -8.07
CA LYS A 121 20.69 -14.60 -8.86
C LYS A 121 21.33 -15.74 -8.09
N GLU A 122 21.67 -15.51 -6.82
CA GLU A 122 22.25 -16.52 -5.94
C GLU A 122 21.28 -17.69 -5.72
N LYS A 123 20.02 -17.39 -5.42
CA LYS A 123 19.03 -18.38 -5.01
C LYS A 123 18.47 -19.22 -6.15
N TYR A 124 18.30 -18.65 -7.34
CA TYR A 124 17.58 -19.30 -8.44
C TYR A 124 18.40 -19.47 -9.71
N TYR A 125 19.29 -18.54 -10.04
CA TYR A 125 20.11 -18.62 -11.27
C TYR A 125 21.46 -19.32 -11.05
N LYS A 126 21.84 -19.66 -9.80
CA LYS A 126 23.11 -20.34 -9.47
C LYS A 126 24.32 -19.69 -10.17
N SER A 127 24.36 -18.36 -10.15
CA SER A 127 25.39 -17.53 -10.79
C SER A 127 25.38 -17.46 -12.34
N GLN A 128 24.39 -18.05 -13.02
CA GLN A 128 24.14 -17.78 -14.44
C GLN A 128 23.73 -16.32 -14.66
N GLU A 129 24.01 -15.78 -15.85
CA GLU A 129 23.61 -14.42 -16.20
C GLU A 129 22.10 -14.31 -16.37
N ILE A 130 21.53 -13.26 -15.79
CA ILE A 130 20.15 -12.86 -15.98
C ILE A 130 20.09 -12.07 -17.29
N SER A 131 19.22 -12.44 -18.22
CA SER A 131 19.08 -11.67 -19.46
C SER A 131 18.60 -10.25 -19.20
N ILE A 132 18.89 -9.32 -20.11
CA ILE A 132 18.46 -7.90 -20.00
C ILE A 132 16.94 -7.82 -19.82
N LEU A 133 16.19 -8.62 -20.58
CA LEU A 133 14.73 -8.68 -20.48
C LEU A 133 14.27 -9.14 -19.09
N GLU A 134 14.88 -10.19 -18.53
CA GLU A 134 14.54 -10.66 -17.18
C GLU A 134 14.89 -9.61 -16.12
N LYS A 135 16.02 -8.92 -16.27
CA LYS A 135 16.43 -7.83 -15.39
C LYS A 135 15.40 -6.70 -15.38
N ASP A 136 14.89 -6.30 -16.54
CA ASP A 136 13.83 -5.28 -16.64
C ASP A 136 12.54 -5.72 -15.94
N VAL A 137 12.13 -6.97 -16.12
CA VAL A 137 10.95 -7.54 -15.44
C VAL A 137 11.16 -7.59 -13.92
N LEU A 138 12.33 -8.01 -13.46
CA LEU A 138 12.67 -8.03 -12.04
C LEU A 138 12.66 -6.62 -11.44
N ASN A 139 13.13 -5.61 -12.17
CA ASN A 139 13.08 -4.23 -11.72
C ASN A 139 11.64 -3.71 -11.60
N GLN A 140 10.76 -4.11 -12.53
CA GLN A 140 9.34 -3.82 -12.42
C GLN A 140 8.68 -4.52 -11.22
N ILE A 141 9.00 -5.80 -10.97
CA ILE A 141 8.55 -6.55 -9.79
C ILE A 141 8.99 -5.83 -8.50
N TYR A 142 10.26 -5.46 -8.41
CA TYR A 142 10.83 -4.75 -7.28
C TYR A 142 10.13 -3.41 -7.04
N THR A 143 9.93 -2.62 -8.09
CA THR A 143 9.24 -1.33 -8.02
C THR A 143 7.76 -1.51 -7.62
N ASN A 144 7.07 -2.47 -8.22
CA ASN A 144 5.66 -2.76 -7.94
C ASN A 144 5.46 -3.24 -6.49
N ALA A 145 6.35 -4.07 -5.97
CA ALA A 145 6.32 -4.51 -4.59
C ALA A 145 6.39 -3.32 -3.61
N PHE A 146 7.24 -2.33 -3.89
CA PHE A 146 7.32 -1.10 -3.12
C PHE A 146 6.01 -0.29 -3.19
N ILE A 147 5.44 -0.13 -4.39
CA ILE A 147 4.16 0.56 -4.61
C ILE A 147 3.03 -0.10 -3.81
N VAL A 148 2.95 -1.44 -3.85
CA VAL A 148 1.98 -2.22 -3.07
C VAL A 148 2.11 -1.91 -1.58
N CYS A 149 3.32 -2.04 -1.01
CA CYS A 149 3.55 -1.79 0.40
C CYS A 149 3.13 -0.37 0.81
N ARG A 150 3.48 0.63 0.00
CA ARG A 150 3.09 2.01 0.25
C ARG A 150 1.57 2.19 0.22
N LYS A 151 0.88 1.71 -0.82
CA LYS A 151 -0.58 1.87 -0.95
C LYS A 151 -1.33 1.17 0.19
N LEU A 152 -0.86 0.00 0.61
CA LEU A 152 -1.44 -0.72 1.75
C LEU A 152 -1.16 -0.02 3.09
N TYR A 153 0.00 0.62 3.25
CA TYR A 153 0.29 1.44 4.43
C TYR A 153 -0.68 2.63 4.53
N PHE A 154 -0.85 3.40 3.45
CA PHE A 154 -1.80 4.51 3.42
C PHE A 154 -3.24 4.05 3.64
N PHE A 155 -3.63 2.91 3.05
CA PHE A 155 -4.95 2.33 3.30
C PHE A 155 -5.18 2.00 4.78
N ARG A 156 -4.23 1.33 5.45
CA ARG A 156 -4.35 0.98 6.87
C ARG A 156 -4.47 2.23 7.74
N LEU A 157 -3.66 3.24 7.48
CA LEU A 157 -3.70 4.50 8.20
C LEU A 157 -5.04 5.22 7.98
N ALA A 158 -5.45 5.40 6.72
CA ALA A 158 -6.71 6.06 6.37
C ALA A 158 -7.91 5.32 6.95
N LEU A 159 -7.96 3.99 6.86
CA LEU A 159 -9.03 3.17 7.42
C LEU A 159 -9.11 3.32 8.94
N PHE A 160 -7.98 3.26 9.65
CA PHE A 160 -7.96 3.42 11.10
C PHE A 160 -8.50 4.78 11.54
N VAL A 161 -8.02 5.86 10.91
CA VAL A 161 -8.46 7.22 11.20
C VAL A 161 -9.95 7.41 10.82
N PHE A 162 -10.39 6.85 9.70
CA PHE A 162 -11.78 6.87 9.26
C PHE A 162 -12.71 6.19 10.27
N LEU A 163 -12.35 4.99 10.74
CA LEU A 163 -13.14 4.24 11.70
C LEU A 163 -13.23 4.97 13.05
N LEU A 164 -12.11 5.53 13.51
CA LEU A 164 -12.10 6.33 14.74
C LEU A 164 -12.98 7.58 14.63
N GLY A 165 -12.85 8.33 13.53
CA GLY A 165 -13.67 9.52 13.27
C GLY A 165 -15.15 9.19 13.15
N SER A 166 -15.49 8.15 12.38
CA SER A 166 -16.87 7.67 12.20
C SER A 166 -17.47 7.17 13.51
N PHE A 167 -16.68 6.52 14.37
CA PHE A 167 -17.11 6.09 15.70
C PHE A 167 -17.48 7.28 16.59
N LEU A 168 -16.64 8.33 16.64
CA LEU A 168 -16.95 9.55 17.40
C LEU A 168 -18.21 10.25 16.87
N ILE A 169 -18.35 10.34 15.56
CA ILE A 169 -19.54 10.90 14.90
C ILE A 169 -20.80 10.08 15.25
N ALA A 170 -20.71 8.76 15.23
CA ALA A 170 -21.86 7.89 15.53
C ALA A 170 -22.29 7.97 17.00
N LEU A 171 -21.33 8.05 17.93
CA LEU A 171 -21.59 8.04 19.37
C LEU A 171 -22.06 9.41 19.90
N PHE A 172 -21.49 10.50 19.37
CA PHE A 172 -21.74 11.87 19.84
C PHE A 172 -22.51 12.73 18.84
N GLY A 173 -22.88 12.15 17.71
CA GLY A 173 -23.73 12.81 16.73
C GLY A 173 -25.07 13.17 17.36
N PRO A 174 -25.71 14.27 16.93
CA PRO A 174 -27.07 14.54 17.33
C PRO A 174 -27.94 13.38 16.84
N LEU A 175 -28.31 12.48 17.77
CA LEU A 175 -29.41 11.55 17.57
C LEU A 175 -30.58 12.44 17.14
N LYS A 176 -31.09 12.22 15.93
CA LYS A 176 -32.32 12.89 15.47
C LYS A 176 -33.34 12.77 16.61
N LYS A 177 -33.71 13.91 17.20
CA LYS A 177 -35.05 14.08 17.78
C LYS A 177 -35.99 14.44 16.65
#